data_AF-A0A654FIW7-F1
#
_entry.id   AF-A0A654FIW7-F1
#
_cell.length_a   1.000
_cell.length_b   1.000
_cell.length_c   1.000
_cell.angle_alpha   90.00
_cell.angle_beta   90.00
_cell.angle_gamma   90.00
#
_symmetry.space_group_name_H-M   'P 1'
#
loop_
_entity.id
_entity.type
_entity.pdbx_description
1 polymer ?
#
loop_
_entity_poly.entity_id
_entity_poly.type
_entity_poly.pdbx_seq_one_letter_code
_entity_poly.pdbx_strand_id
1 'polypeptide(L)'
;MESEEVDNKFTWVIKNFSTLQYDKIYSDPFVIGGCKWHLLAYPKGNKFNNSLSLYLVVDDARALPCGWRRYAQFSLTIINQLTDKLSQRGEKQNWFNQRNLGSGFTSMIPLPNLHAKNAGYLVNGEVKIVVEINDLEVIGKLDVSEESEETNQPLKKIKLDDNDAVSFDSLNETSPVKESIDVNGFQVLPSQVESVKCIFERHPDFASKFRPKNRHLKSTYMTVLLGLIKTLCQLPEELTDDDLDEASVAVSYVENGGLRLDWLEKKLAEVKAKKKKVETGKARLQRAEEELQKLNQKCLELKAFLEKENADVSEANVPLSFEDVV
;
A
#
# COMPACT_ATOMS: atom_id res chain seq x y z
N MET A 1 25.42 -22.46 25.67
CA MET A 1 24.51 -21.46 25.09
C MET A 1 23.75 -22.19 24.00
N GLU A 2 22.59 -22.74 24.36
CA GLU A 2 21.62 -23.20 23.37
C GLU A 2 21.11 -21.95 22.66
N SER A 3 21.29 -21.89 21.34
CA SER A 3 20.63 -20.90 20.51
C SER A 3 19.14 -21.22 20.52
N GLU A 4 18.31 -20.31 21.04
CA GLU A 4 16.87 -20.37 20.82
C GLU A 4 16.62 -20.46 19.31
N GLU A 5 16.01 -21.56 18.86
CA GLU A 5 15.51 -21.69 17.49
C GLU A 5 14.35 -20.70 17.34
N VAL A 6 14.65 -19.49 16.87
CA VAL A 6 13.61 -18.54 16.47
C VAL A 6 12.91 -19.13 15.26
N ASP A 7 11.62 -19.50 15.41
CA ASP A 7 10.81 -19.96 14.29
C ASP A 7 10.69 -18.83 13.26
N ASN A 8 11.49 -18.95 12.19
CA ASN A 8 11.66 -17.93 11.17
C ASN A 8 10.94 -18.31 9.87
N LYS A 9 10.13 -19.37 9.89
CA LYS A 9 9.46 -19.92 8.71
C LYS A 9 7.96 -19.99 8.91
N PHE A 10 7.24 -19.78 7.81
CA PHE A 10 5.81 -20.05 7.76
C PHE A 10 5.46 -20.76 6.46
N THR A 11 4.60 -21.78 6.55
CA THR A 11 4.16 -22.57 5.41
C THR A 11 2.68 -22.31 5.15
N TRP A 12 2.36 -21.93 3.92
CA TRP A 12 1.00 -21.75 3.44
C TRP A 12 0.66 -22.78 2.36
N VAL A 13 -0.44 -23.51 2.55
CA VAL A 13 -0.95 -24.46 1.56
C VAL A 13 -2.23 -23.89 0.95
N ILE A 14 -2.16 -23.55 -0.33
CA ILE A 14 -3.32 -23.11 -1.11
C ILE A 14 -4.01 -24.34 -1.68
N LYS A 15 -5.21 -24.62 -1.19
CA LYS A 15 -6.03 -25.76 -1.65
C LYS A 15 -6.88 -25.38 -2.86
N ASN A 16 -7.25 -26.39 -3.65
CA ASN A 16 -8.14 -26.25 -4.81
C ASN A 16 -7.66 -25.15 -5.79
N PHE A 17 -6.35 -25.02 -5.98
CA PHE A 17 -5.72 -23.89 -6.67
C PHE A 17 -6.31 -23.65 -8.07
N SER A 18 -6.51 -24.71 -8.85
CA SER A 18 -7.04 -24.64 -10.21
C SER A 18 -8.49 -24.16 -10.30
N THR A 19 -9.27 -24.26 -9.22
CA THR A 19 -10.68 -23.85 -9.19
C THR A 19 -10.91 -22.53 -8.47
N LEU A 20 -9.84 -21.87 -8.00
CA LEU A 20 -9.96 -20.58 -7.33
C LEU A 20 -10.56 -19.53 -8.27
N GLN A 21 -11.63 -18.89 -7.81
CA GLN A 21 -12.28 -17.81 -8.55
C GLN A 21 -11.77 -16.42 -8.16
N TYR A 22 -11.02 -16.31 -7.07
CA TYR A 22 -10.53 -15.04 -6.55
C TYR A 22 -9.31 -14.52 -7.29
N ASP A 23 -9.29 -13.21 -7.58
CA ASP A 23 -8.14 -12.53 -8.19
C ASP A 23 -6.94 -12.48 -7.24
N LYS A 24 -7.21 -12.38 -5.93
CA LYS A 24 -6.21 -12.37 -4.87
C LYS A 24 -6.71 -13.12 -3.63
N ILE A 25 -5.79 -13.74 -2.90
CA ILE A 25 -6.06 -14.46 -1.65
C ILE A 25 -4.97 -14.16 -0.62
N TYR A 26 -5.32 -14.27 0.65
CA TYR A 26 -4.41 -14.07 1.78
C TYR A 26 -4.26 -15.39 2.55
N SER A 27 -3.08 -15.61 3.14
CA SER A 27 -2.93 -16.59 4.20
C SER A 27 -3.60 -16.11 5.49
N ASP A 28 -3.72 -17.02 6.46
CA ASP A 28 -3.93 -16.61 7.84
C ASP A 28 -2.74 -15.77 8.34
N PRO A 29 -2.96 -14.90 9.35
CA PRO A 29 -1.88 -14.21 10.04
C PRO A 29 -0.88 -15.17 10.68
N PHE A 30 0.40 -14.84 10.56
CA PHE A 30 1.48 -15.53 11.27
C PHE A 30 2.45 -14.53 11.88
N VAL A 31 3.20 -14.96 12.89
CA VAL A 31 4.13 -14.11 13.63
C VAL A 31 5.55 -14.62 13.43
N ILE A 32 6.45 -13.74 12.98
CA ILE A 32 7.89 -14.01 12.92
C ILE A 32 8.61 -12.77 13.45
N GLY A 33 9.49 -12.97 14.44
CA GLY A 33 10.22 -11.90 15.11
C GLY A 33 9.30 -10.86 15.76
N GLY A 34 8.23 -11.32 16.43
CA GLY A 34 7.25 -10.47 17.12
C GLY A 34 6.38 -9.60 16.19
N CYS A 35 6.53 -9.74 14.87
CA CYS A 35 5.76 -9.02 13.86
C CYS A 35 4.73 -9.95 13.22
N LYS A 36 3.49 -9.49 13.08
CA LYS A 36 2.42 -10.16 12.32
C LYS A 36 2.56 -9.88 10.83
N TRP A 37 2.43 -10.94 10.05
CA TRP A 37 2.60 -10.96 8.61
C TRP A 37 1.53 -11.83 7.96
N HIS A 38 1.12 -11.48 6.75
CA HIS A 38 0.31 -12.32 5.88
C HIS A 38 1.06 -12.54 4.56
N LEU A 39 0.83 -13.69 3.92
CA LEU A 39 1.15 -13.87 2.51
C LEU A 39 -0.04 -13.44 1.65
N LEU A 40 0.26 -12.74 0.57
CA LEU A 40 -0.70 -12.36 -0.47
C LEU A 40 -0.32 -13.04 -1.78
N ALA A 41 -1.24 -13.80 -2.35
CA ALA A 41 -1.08 -14.39 -3.68
C ALA A 41 -2.08 -13.80 -4.67
N TYR A 42 -1.65 -13.71 -5.93
CA TYR A 42 -2.52 -13.53 -7.09
C TYR A 42 -2.47 -14.83 -7.92
N PRO A 43 -3.40 -15.78 -7.70
CA PRO A 43 -3.34 -17.11 -8.32
C PRO A 43 -3.41 -17.07 -9.85
N LYS A 44 -4.10 -16.07 -10.40
CA LYS A 44 -4.24 -15.83 -11.85
C LYS A 44 -3.29 -14.74 -12.37
N GLY A 45 -2.40 -14.26 -11.50
CA GLY A 45 -1.42 -13.21 -11.73
C GLY A 45 -1.94 -11.77 -11.58
N ASN A 46 -1.00 -10.82 -11.62
CA ASN A 46 -1.22 -9.40 -11.29
C ASN A 46 -0.92 -8.52 -12.52
N LYS A 47 -1.81 -7.56 -12.84
CA LYS A 47 -1.66 -6.58 -13.94
C LYS A 47 -1.26 -7.22 -15.30
N PHE A 48 -2.07 -8.16 -15.78
CA PHE A 48 -1.89 -8.88 -17.06
C PHE A 48 -0.70 -9.85 -17.12
N ASN A 49 -0.03 -10.13 -16.00
CA ASN A 49 1.01 -11.16 -15.95
C ASN A 49 0.38 -12.55 -15.78
N ASN A 50 0.72 -13.51 -16.64
CA ASN A 50 0.24 -14.91 -16.58
C ASN A 50 1.13 -15.77 -15.66
N SER A 51 1.38 -15.29 -14.44
CA SER A 51 2.32 -15.87 -13.49
C SER A 51 1.78 -15.73 -12.08
N LEU A 52 1.97 -16.75 -11.23
CA LEU A 52 1.62 -16.65 -9.82
C LEU A 52 2.47 -15.54 -9.18
N SER A 53 1.81 -14.51 -8.66
CA SER A 53 2.47 -13.44 -7.91
C SER A 53 2.36 -13.71 -6.41
N LEU A 54 3.44 -13.49 -5.66
CA LEU A 54 3.48 -13.70 -4.20
C LEU A 54 4.13 -12.50 -3.50
N TYR A 55 3.57 -12.13 -2.35
CA TYR A 55 4.03 -11.00 -1.54
C TYR A 55 3.98 -11.33 -0.05
N LEU A 56 5.00 -10.90 0.68
CA LEU A 56 4.95 -10.75 2.13
C LEU A 56 4.32 -9.39 2.45
N VAL A 57 3.37 -9.35 3.38
CA VAL A 57 2.62 -8.15 3.75
C VAL A 57 2.58 -8.02 5.26
N VAL A 58 2.76 -6.81 5.78
CA VAL A 58 2.55 -6.49 7.19
C VAL A 58 1.06 -6.54 7.51
N ASP A 59 0.70 -7.33 8.52
CA ASP A 59 -0.69 -7.40 9.00
C ASP A 59 -1.02 -6.21 9.91
N ASP A 60 -2.33 -5.89 9.97
CA ASP A 60 -2.93 -4.85 10.81
C ASP A 60 -2.12 -3.55 10.91
N ALA A 61 -1.57 -3.12 9.78
CA ALA A 61 -0.67 -1.98 9.69
C ALA A 61 -1.26 -0.65 10.21
N ARG A 62 -2.59 -0.60 10.39
CA ARG A 62 -3.34 0.53 10.94
C ARG A 62 -3.30 0.57 12.47
N ALA A 63 -3.15 -0.57 13.13
CA ALA A 63 -2.99 -0.67 14.58
C ALA A 63 -1.56 -0.35 15.04
N LEU A 64 -0.61 -0.27 14.10
CA LEU A 64 0.79 -0.01 14.41
C LEU A 64 1.05 1.47 14.69
N PRO A 65 1.95 1.78 15.65
CA PRO A 65 2.21 3.15 16.09
C PRO A 65 2.80 4.00 14.97
N CYS A 66 2.66 5.32 15.09
CA CYS A 66 3.11 6.19 14.03
C CYS A 66 4.63 6.08 13.77
N GLY A 67 5.01 6.04 12.50
CA GLY A 67 6.42 5.93 12.13
C GLY A 67 7.00 4.53 12.29
N TRP A 68 6.17 3.51 12.57
CA TRP A 68 6.61 2.13 12.51
C TRP A 68 7.30 1.83 11.19
N ARG A 69 8.38 1.05 11.25
CA ARG A 69 9.06 0.49 10.08
C ARG A 69 9.56 -0.90 10.43
N ARG A 70 9.49 -1.80 9.45
CA ARG A 70 10.07 -3.14 9.55
C ARG A 70 11.00 -3.34 8.38
N TYR A 71 12.26 -3.60 8.63
CA TYR A 71 13.14 -4.16 7.62
C TYR A 71 13.04 -5.67 7.69
N ALA A 72 12.89 -6.34 6.55
CA ALA A 72 13.01 -7.78 6.49
C ALA A 72 13.83 -8.20 5.27
N GLN A 73 14.80 -9.09 5.48
CA GLN A 73 15.38 -9.93 4.45
C GLN A 73 14.65 -11.27 4.47
N PHE A 74 13.93 -11.59 3.40
CA PHE A 74 13.07 -12.76 3.37
C PHE A 74 13.19 -13.51 2.04
N SER A 75 12.80 -14.78 2.07
CA SER A 75 12.62 -15.59 0.88
C SER A 75 11.17 -16.08 0.77
N LEU A 76 10.67 -16.13 -0.46
CA LEU A 76 9.42 -16.79 -0.81
C LEU A 76 9.76 -17.98 -1.69
N THR A 77 9.27 -19.16 -1.32
CA THR A 77 9.56 -20.41 -2.03
C THR A 77 8.26 -21.10 -2.41
N ILE A 78 8.09 -21.39 -3.70
CA ILE A 78 7.05 -22.31 -4.17
C ILE A 78 7.66 -23.70 -4.18
N ILE A 79 7.15 -24.56 -3.32
CA ILE A 79 7.71 -25.89 -3.10
C ILE A 79 7.38 -26.78 -4.29
N ASN A 80 8.41 -27.39 -4.87
CA ASN A 80 8.24 -28.53 -5.74
C ASN A 80 8.11 -29.78 -4.88
N GLN A 81 6.89 -30.33 -4.84
CA GLN A 81 6.51 -31.41 -3.94
C GLN A 81 7.01 -32.79 -4.37
N LEU A 82 7.71 -32.88 -5.52
CA LEU A 82 8.37 -34.11 -5.98
C LEU A 82 9.88 -34.10 -5.65
N THR A 83 10.51 -32.94 -5.70
CA THR A 83 11.95 -32.78 -5.40
C THR A 83 12.27 -31.35 -4.99
N ASP A 84 12.81 -31.19 -3.79
CA ASP A 84 13.11 -29.86 -3.22
C ASP A 84 14.05 -29.03 -4.10
N LYS A 85 14.94 -29.69 -4.86
CA LYS A 85 15.91 -29.03 -5.77
C LYS A 85 15.25 -28.23 -6.89
N LEU A 86 14.01 -28.56 -7.24
CA LEU A 86 13.25 -27.84 -8.26
C LEU A 86 12.33 -26.79 -7.65
N SER A 87 12.35 -26.56 -6.33
CA SER A 87 11.53 -25.50 -5.73
C SER A 87 11.96 -24.13 -6.26
N GLN A 88 10.97 -23.28 -6.55
CA GLN A 88 11.22 -21.95 -7.08
C GLN A 88 11.32 -20.97 -5.92
N ARG A 89 12.53 -20.48 -5.65
CA ARG A 89 12.82 -19.54 -4.55
C ARG A 89 13.16 -18.15 -5.08
N GLY A 90 12.61 -17.13 -4.43
CA GLY A 90 12.95 -15.73 -4.66
C GLY A 90 13.31 -15.07 -3.34
N GLU A 91 14.43 -14.33 -3.31
CA GLU A 91 14.89 -13.59 -2.14
C GLU A 91 14.74 -12.09 -2.34
N LYS A 92 14.37 -11.38 -1.27
CA LYS A 92 14.22 -9.93 -1.30
C LYS A 92 14.53 -9.35 0.06
N GLN A 93 14.95 -8.09 0.05
CA GLN A 93 15.04 -7.27 1.25
C GLN A 93 14.19 -6.01 1.05
N ASN A 94 13.48 -5.58 2.09
CA ASN A 94 12.61 -4.42 1.97
C ASN A 94 12.33 -3.75 3.31
N TRP A 95 12.19 -2.42 3.28
CA TRP A 95 11.57 -1.65 4.35
C TRP A 95 10.06 -1.55 4.13
N PHE A 96 9.31 -2.11 5.07
CA PHE A 96 7.87 -1.99 5.20
C PHE A 96 7.52 -0.80 6.09
N ASN A 97 6.47 -0.07 5.71
CA ASN A 97 5.95 1.10 6.44
C ASN A 97 4.51 1.41 5.96
N GLN A 98 3.87 2.45 6.50
CA GLN A 98 2.49 2.82 6.19
C GLN A 98 2.21 3.02 4.69
N ARG A 99 3.22 3.37 3.88
CA ARG A 99 3.10 3.57 2.43
C ARG A 99 3.51 2.34 1.61
N ASN A 100 4.24 1.42 2.22
CA ASN A 100 4.78 0.23 1.56
C ASN A 100 4.51 -1.00 2.44
N LEU A 101 3.26 -1.48 2.42
CA LEU A 101 2.80 -2.54 3.30
C LEU A 101 3.26 -3.94 2.87
N GLY A 102 3.61 -4.12 1.60
CA GLY A 102 3.91 -5.43 1.05
C GLY A 102 5.03 -5.41 0.01
N SER A 103 5.79 -6.49 -0.04
CA SER A 103 6.88 -6.68 -0.97
C SER A 103 6.97 -8.12 -1.41
N GLY A 104 7.28 -8.33 -2.69
CA GLY A 104 7.41 -9.65 -3.27
C GLY A 104 7.65 -9.59 -4.76
N PHE A 105 7.08 -10.55 -5.47
CA PHE A 105 7.35 -10.81 -6.88
C PHE A 105 6.04 -10.86 -7.66
N THR A 106 5.94 -10.03 -8.71
CA THR A 106 4.84 -10.07 -9.68
C THR A 106 4.87 -11.34 -10.52
N SER A 107 6.03 -12.01 -10.63
CA SER A 107 6.21 -13.24 -11.38
C SER A 107 7.10 -14.21 -10.60
N MET A 108 6.51 -15.12 -9.82
CA MET A 108 7.27 -16.20 -9.17
C MET A 108 7.43 -17.40 -10.09
N ILE A 109 6.33 -17.87 -10.66
CA ILE A 109 6.30 -18.99 -11.60
C ILE A 109 5.20 -18.79 -12.64
N PRO A 110 5.50 -18.90 -13.93
CA PRO A 110 4.48 -18.85 -14.98
C PRO A 110 3.39 -19.90 -14.73
N LEU A 111 2.12 -19.51 -14.86
CA LEU A 111 0.99 -20.42 -14.64
C LEU A 111 1.04 -21.66 -15.53
N PRO A 112 1.45 -21.59 -16.81
CA PRO A 112 1.63 -22.79 -17.63
C PRO A 112 2.62 -23.80 -17.03
N ASN A 113 3.69 -23.32 -16.38
CA ASN A 113 4.69 -24.19 -15.75
C ASN A 113 4.19 -24.77 -14.43
N LEU A 114 3.45 -23.98 -13.64
CA LEU A 114 2.84 -24.44 -12.40
C LEU A 114 1.78 -25.52 -12.65
N HIS A 115 0.97 -25.35 -13.70
CA HIS A 115 -0.09 -26.29 -14.08
C HIS A 115 0.39 -27.47 -14.96
N ALA A 116 1.65 -27.47 -15.40
CA ALA A 116 2.17 -28.54 -16.24
C ALA A 116 2.10 -29.88 -15.51
N LYS A 117 1.57 -30.90 -16.19
CA LYS A 117 1.43 -32.25 -15.65
C LYS A 117 2.80 -32.78 -15.22
N ASN A 118 2.89 -33.31 -14.01
CA ASN A 118 4.11 -33.84 -13.39
C ASN A 118 5.23 -32.80 -13.14
N ALA A 119 4.98 -31.50 -13.26
CA ALA A 119 5.98 -30.48 -12.91
C ALA A 119 6.30 -30.42 -11.41
N GLY A 120 5.39 -30.93 -10.56
CA GLY A 120 5.61 -31.11 -9.12
C GLY A 120 5.21 -29.95 -8.23
N TYR A 121 4.80 -28.80 -8.78
CA TYR A 121 4.36 -27.64 -7.98
C TYR A 121 2.91 -27.76 -7.51
N LEU A 122 2.03 -28.30 -8.37
CA LEU A 122 0.62 -28.53 -8.09
C LEU A 122 0.37 -30.03 -7.90
N VAL A 123 0.22 -30.47 -6.65
CA VAL A 123 -0.04 -31.88 -6.29
C VAL A 123 -1.35 -31.95 -5.53
N ASN A 124 -2.25 -32.84 -5.94
CA ASN A 124 -3.59 -32.98 -5.36
C ASN A 124 -4.41 -31.66 -5.36
N GLY A 125 -4.17 -30.79 -6.33
CA GLY A 125 -4.81 -29.47 -6.40
C GLY A 125 -4.26 -28.46 -5.38
N GLU A 126 -3.17 -28.78 -4.68
CA GLU A 126 -2.55 -27.93 -3.67
C GLU A 126 -1.22 -27.35 -4.15
N VAL A 127 -0.99 -26.08 -3.83
CA VAL A 127 0.31 -25.39 -3.99
C VAL A 127 0.82 -25.05 -2.61
N LYS A 128 2.05 -25.48 -2.28
CA LYS A 128 2.69 -25.17 -1.01
C LYS A 128 3.71 -24.04 -1.18
N ILE A 129 3.59 -23.02 -0.33
CA ILE A 129 4.46 -21.85 -0.30
C ILE A 129 5.11 -21.78 1.07
N VAL A 130 6.41 -21.52 1.10
CA VAL A 130 7.16 -21.25 2.33
C VAL A 130 7.71 -19.85 2.28
N VAL A 131 7.52 -19.10 3.36
CA VAL A 131 8.25 -17.86 3.62
C VAL A 131 9.25 -18.09 4.72
N GLU A 132 10.43 -17.52 4.57
CA GLU A 132 11.49 -17.52 5.58
C GLU A 132 11.98 -16.08 5.75
N ILE A 133 12.04 -15.56 6.98
CA ILE A 133 12.59 -14.24 7.28
C ILE A 133 13.95 -14.45 7.97
N ASN A 134 15.03 -14.14 7.26
CA ASN A 134 16.40 -14.39 7.70
C ASN A 134 16.94 -13.28 8.60
N ASP A 135 16.49 -12.04 8.36
CA ASP A 135 16.91 -10.87 9.11
C ASP A 135 15.71 -9.93 9.27
N LEU A 136 15.54 -9.35 10.46
CA LEU A 136 14.42 -8.50 10.82
C LEU A 136 14.88 -7.37 11.73
N GLU A 137 14.74 -6.13 11.28
CA GLU A 137 14.88 -4.95 12.14
C GLU A 137 13.53 -4.27 12.32
N VAL A 138 13.18 -3.96 13.58
CA VAL A 138 11.90 -3.31 13.92
C VAL A 138 12.15 -1.94 14.52
N ILE A 139 11.54 -0.93 13.92
CA ILE A 139 11.43 0.42 14.47
C ILE A 139 9.98 0.61 14.90
N GLY A 140 9.76 0.82 16.20
CA GLY A 140 8.43 0.93 16.80
C GLY A 140 8.10 -0.27 17.68
N LYS A 141 6.82 -0.43 18.03
CA LYS A 141 6.34 -1.52 18.88
C LYS A 141 6.18 -2.82 18.08
N LEU A 142 6.51 -3.95 18.70
CA LEU A 142 6.17 -5.29 18.20
C LEU A 142 4.66 -5.55 18.29
N ASP A 143 4.16 -6.47 17.45
CA ASP A 143 2.73 -6.81 17.39
C ASP A 143 2.31 -7.76 18.49
N VAL A 144 3.24 -8.60 18.91
CA VAL A 144 3.08 -9.54 20.01
C VAL A 144 4.18 -9.24 21.00
N SER A 145 3.80 -9.01 22.25
CA SER A 145 4.74 -8.93 23.36
C SER A 145 5.02 -10.36 23.83
N GLU A 146 6.24 -10.68 24.27
CA GLU A 146 6.67 -12.03 24.68
C GLU A 146 5.91 -12.61 25.91
N GLU A 147 4.85 -11.95 26.38
CA GLU A 147 4.11 -12.27 27.61
C GLU A 147 2.72 -12.89 27.39
N SER A 148 2.38 -13.36 26.19
CA SER A 148 1.07 -14.00 25.95
C SER A 148 1.16 -15.37 25.30
N GLU A 149 1.88 -16.28 25.94
CA GLU A 149 1.65 -17.72 25.80
C GLU A 149 1.27 -18.29 27.16
N GLU A 150 0.08 -17.95 27.69
CA GLU A 150 -0.56 -18.81 28.68
C GLU A 150 -2.07 -18.59 28.77
N THR A 151 -2.79 -19.72 28.75
CA THR A 151 -4.21 -19.94 29.07
C THR A 151 -5.27 -19.76 27.97
N ASN A 152 -5.41 -20.81 27.17
CA ASN A 152 -6.72 -21.29 26.71
C ASN A 152 -7.53 -21.80 27.92
N GLN A 153 -8.75 -21.28 28.16
CA GLN A 153 -9.99 -22.02 28.53
C GLN A 153 -11.19 -21.08 28.88
N PRO A 154 -12.46 -21.58 28.88
CA PRO A 154 -13.59 -20.92 28.22
C PRO A 154 -14.47 -20.01 29.10
N LEU A 155 -15.14 -19.07 28.41
CA LEU A 155 -16.18 -18.16 28.91
C LEU A 155 -17.27 -18.87 29.72
N LYS A 156 -17.35 -18.55 31.02
CA LYS A 156 -18.54 -18.82 31.85
C LYS A 156 -19.52 -17.65 31.72
N LYS A 157 -20.74 -17.98 31.27
CA LYS A 157 -21.95 -17.16 31.34
C LYS A 157 -22.20 -16.67 32.76
N ILE A 158 -22.47 -15.38 32.94
CA ILE A 158 -23.13 -14.85 34.14
C ILE A 158 -24.41 -14.13 33.69
N LYS A 159 -25.49 -14.47 34.38
CA LYS A 159 -26.86 -13.99 34.18
C LYS A 159 -26.99 -12.53 34.63
N LEU A 160 -27.84 -11.78 33.94
CA LEU A 160 -28.47 -10.58 34.45
C LEU A 160 -29.43 -10.96 35.59
N ASP A 161 -29.43 -10.15 36.65
CA ASP A 161 -30.57 -9.99 37.55
C ASP A 161 -30.92 -8.50 37.63
N ASP A 162 -32.23 -8.24 37.59
CA ASP A 162 -32.91 -6.95 37.57
C ASP A 162 -33.05 -6.31 38.97
N ASN A 163 -33.35 -5.00 38.91
CA ASN A 163 -33.95 -4.12 39.93
C ASN A 163 -33.03 -3.45 40.95
N ASP A 164 -32.82 -2.15 40.73
CA ASP A 164 -33.40 -1.17 41.67
C ASP A 164 -33.68 0.16 40.97
N ALA A 165 -34.94 0.59 41.09
CA ALA A 165 -35.46 1.82 40.54
C ALA A 165 -35.38 2.94 41.58
N VAL A 166 -34.79 4.09 41.22
CA VAL A 166 -35.22 5.38 41.77
C VAL A 166 -35.16 6.45 40.67
N SER A 167 -36.32 7.03 40.42
CA SER A 167 -36.59 8.15 39.52
C SER A 167 -36.07 9.47 40.11
N PHE A 168 -35.43 10.31 39.29
CA PHE A 168 -35.78 11.73 39.29
C PHE A 168 -35.52 12.37 37.92
N ASP A 169 -36.55 13.09 37.50
CA ASP A 169 -36.83 13.70 36.22
C ASP A 169 -35.94 14.93 35.94
N SER A 170 -35.42 15.04 34.72
CA SER A 170 -35.11 16.32 34.06
C SER A 170 -34.70 16.09 32.61
N LEU A 171 -35.66 16.35 31.73
CA LEU A 171 -35.51 16.51 30.29
C LEU A 171 -34.30 17.39 29.96
N ASN A 172 -33.37 16.84 29.18
CA ASN A 172 -32.63 17.59 28.17
C ASN A 172 -32.36 16.64 27.00
N GLU A 173 -33.24 16.68 26.01
CA GLU A 173 -32.89 16.31 24.65
C GLU A 173 -31.73 17.19 24.20
N THR A 174 -30.53 16.61 24.14
CA THR A 174 -29.48 17.08 23.24
C THR A 174 -28.74 15.86 22.71
N SER A 175 -28.74 15.76 21.38
CA SER A 175 -27.81 15.09 20.45
C SER A 175 -26.75 14.13 21.06
N PRO A 176 -26.44 12.97 20.42
CA PRO A 176 -25.39 12.10 20.91
C PRO A 176 -24.07 12.89 20.97
N VAL A 177 -23.63 13.21 22.18
CA VAL A 177 -22.37 13.89 22.44
C VAL A 177 -21.28 12.99 21.86
N LYS A 178 -20.66 13.44 20.75
CA LYS A 178 -19.45 12.80 20.23
C LYS A 178 -18.41 12.90 21.34
N GLU A 179 -18.19 11.79 22.03
CA GLU A 179 -17.19 11.67 23.09
C GLU A 179 -15.84 12.11 22.51
N SER A 180 -15.28 13.19 23.07
CA SER A 180 -13.98 13.73 22.65
C SER A 180 -12.91 13.19 23.57
N ILE A 181 -11.76 12.85 22.99
CA ILE A 181 -10.62 12.25 23.70
C ILE A 181 -9.54 13.32 23.86
N ASP A 182 -8.95 13.40 25.06
CA ASP A 182 -7.81 14.27 25.33
C ASP A 182 -6.51 13.61 24.88
N VAL A 183 -5.73 14.31 24.07
CA VAL A 183 -4.38 13.94 23.66
C VAL A 183 -3.46 15.12 23.94
N ASN A 184 -2.62 15.02 24.97
CA ASN A 184 -1.68 16.07 25.39
C ASN A 184 -2.36 17.44 25.61
N GLY A 185 -3.57 17.44 26.17
CA GLY A 185 -4.35 18.65 26.43
C GLY A 185 -5.08 19.21 25.21
N PHE A 186 -5.18 18.44 24.11
CA PHE A 186 -5.99 18.74 22.94
C PHE A 186 -7.16 17.76 22.83
N GLN A 187 -8.33 18.29 22.55
CA GLN A 187 -9.57 17.53 22.52
C GLN A 187 -9.95 17.22 21.08
N VAL A 188 -9.95 15.94 20.76
CA VAL A 188 -10.02 15.44 19.38
C VAL A 188 -11.02 14.28 19.28
N LEU A 189 -11.50 14.03 18.07
CA LEU A 189 -12.40 12.90 17.84
C LEU A 189 -11.65 11.57 18.01
N PRO A 190 -12.32 10.47 18.39
CA PRO A 190 -11.68 9.15 18.51
C PRO A 190 -10.93 8.73 17.24
N SER A 191 -11.47 9.05 16.06
CA SER A 191 -10.84 8.78 14.76
C SER A 191 -9.57 9.59 14.49
N GLN A 192 -9.30 10.65 15.26
CA GLN A 192 -8.16 11.56 15.09
C GLN A 192 -7.04 11.29 16.10
N VAL A 193 -7.30 10.53 17.16
CA VAL A 193 -6.37 10.33 18.29
C VAL A 193 -5.00 9.89 17.80
N GLU A 194 -4.93 8.88 16.94
CA GLU A 194 -3.65 8.32 16.49
C GLU A 194 -2.88 9.29 15.58
N SER A 195 -3.59 10.07 14.75
CA SER A 195 -2.96 11.12 13.95
C SER A 195 -2.36 12.21 14.84
N VAL A 196 -3.04 12.57 15.93
CA VAL A 196 -2.56 13.61 16.85
C VAL A 196 -1.39 13.11 17.67
N LYS A 197 -1.46 11.89 18.20
CA LYS A 197 -0.33 11.23 18.86
C LYS A 197 0.90 11.19 17.96
N CYS A 198 0.72 10.82 16.69
CA CYS A 198 1.80 10.82 15.70
C CYS A 198 2.48 12.18 15.56
N ILE A 199 1.72 13.28 15.52
CA ILE A 199 2.29 14.63 15.40
C ILE A 199 3.17 14.93 16.63
N PHE A 200 2.69 14.62 17.83
CA PHE A 200 3.47 14.79 19.06
C PHE A 200 4.71 13.89 19.10
N GLU A 201 4.64 12.65 18.63
CA GLU A 201 5.80 11.76 18.60
C GLU A 201 6.88 12.24 17.64
N ARG A 202 6.49 12.75 16.46
CA ARG A 202 7.44 13.21 15.43
C ARG A 202 7.94 14.63 15.64
N HIS A 203 7.14 15.46 16.29
CA HIS A 203 7.41 16.88 16.47
C HIS A 203 7.10 17.29 17.93
N PRO A 204 7.76 16.70 18.94
CA PRO A 204 7.36 16.83 20.35
C PRO A 204 7.18 18.26 20.83
N ASP A 205 8.00 19.17 20.32
CA ASP A 205 7.99 20.55 20.78
C ASP A 205 7.15 21.50 19.91
N PHE A 206 6.37 21.00 18.94
CA PHE A 206 5.58 21.86 18.04
C PHE A 206 4.57 22.71 18.81
N ALA A 207 4.03 22.19 19.92
CA ALA A 207 3.08 22.90 20.78
C ALA A 207 3.70 23.59 22.00
N SER A 208 5.04 23.66 22.10
CA SER A 208 5.71 24.16 23.32
C SER A 208 5.42 25.62 23.66
N LYS A 209 5.16 26.45 22.64
CA LYS A 209 4.78 27.86 22.81
C LYS A 209 3.26 28.08 22.71
N PHE A 210 2.47 27.02 22.64
CA PHE A 210 1.03 27.10 22.50
C PHE A 210 0.38 27.44 23.84
N ARG A 211 0.07 28.73 24.03
CA ARG A 211 -0.47 29.29 25.27
C ARG A 211 -1.99 29.23 25.45
N PRO A 212 -2.84 29.07 24.43
CA PRO A 212 -4.28 29.04 24.63
C PRO A 212 -4.73 28.01 25.68
N LYS A 213 -5.44 28.48 26.72
CA LYS A 213 -6.04 27.62 27.76
C LYS A 213 -7.46 27.17 27.41
N ASN A 214 -8.14 27.89 26.52
CA ASN A 214 -9.52 27.59 26.11
C ASN A 214 -9.59 26.29 25.30
N ARG A 215 -10.39 25.32 25.79
CA ARG A 215 -10.54 23.98 25.22
C ARG A 215 -11.00 24.00 23.76
N HIS A 216 -11.98 24.83 23.43
CA HIS A 216 -12.50 24.94 22.07
C HIS A 216 -11.44 25.50 21.12
N LEU A 217 -10.72 26.53 21.55
CA LEU A 217 -9.66 27.13 20.76
C LEU A 217 -8.56 26.10 20.43
N LYS A 218 -8.12 25.31 21.42
CA LYS A 218 -7.18 24.21 21.18
C LYS A 218 -7.68 23.21 20.14
N SER A 219 -8.95 22.82 20.23
CA SER A 219 -9.58 21.90 19.27
C SER A 219 -9.66 22.51 17.87
N THR A 220 -9.98 23.80 17.74
CA THR A 220 -9.99 24.52 16.45
C THR A 220 -8.60 24.50 15.81
N TYR A 221 -7.54 24.88 16.53
CA TYR A 221 -6.18 24.84 16.01
C TYR A 221 -5.76 23.43 15.56
N MET A 222 -6.10 22.40 16.35
CA MET A 222 -5.79 21.01 15.98
C MET A 222 -6.58 20.56 14.75
N THR A 223 -7.85 20.97 14.62
CA THR A 223 -8.69 20.66 13.46
C THR A 223 -8.11 21.30 12.20
N VAL A 224 -7.69 22.55 12.26
CA VAL A 224 -7.01 23.24 11.14
C VAL A 224 -5.70 22.53 10.80
N LEU A 225 -4.88 22.18 11.78
CA LEU A 225 -3.62 21.46 11.55
C LEU A 225 -3.84 20.10 10.86
N LEU A 226 -4.79 19.31 11.33
CA LEU A 226 -5.16 18.04 10.69
C LEU A 226 -5.69 18.25 9.27
N GLY A 227 -6.47 19.31 9.05
CA GLY A 227 -6.92 19.75 7.72
C GLY A 227 -5.74 20.03 6.79
N LEU A 228 -4.77 20.82 7.24
CA LEU A 228 -3.56 21.14 6.46
C LEU A 228 -2.75 19.90 6.11
N ILE A 229 -2.51 19.02 7.08
CA ILE A 229 -1.83 17.75 6.84
C ILE A 229 -2.59 16.91 5.81
N LYS A 230 -3.92 16.87 5.90
CA LYS A 230 -4.77 16.15 4.95
C LYS A 230 -4.64 16.71 3.54
N THR A 231 -4.70 18.05 3.37
CA THR A 231 -4.50 18.72 2.08
C THR A 231 -3.13 18.37 1.48
N LEU A 232 -2.06 18.42 2.29
CA LEU A 232 -0.71 18.10 1.84
C LEU A 232 -0.49 16.62 1.50
N CYS A 233 -1.40 15.74 1.92
CA CYS A 233 -1.36 14.31 1.61
C CYS A 233 -2.15 13.95 0.35
N GLN A 234 -2.85 14.90 -0.28
CA GLN A 234 -3.54 14.69 -1.57
C GLN A 234 -2.53 14.58 -2.72
N LEU A 235 -3.00 14.07 -3.86
CA LEU A 235 -2.16 14.02 -5.06
C LEU A 235 -1.85 15.43 -5.55
N PRO A 236 -0.60 15.75 -5.96
CA PRO A 236 -0.27 17.09 -6.45
C PRO A 236 -1.10 17.56 -7.65
N GLU A 237 -1.65 16.61 -8.40
CA GLU A 237 -2.55 16.84 -9.54
C GLU A 237 -3.97 17.27 -9.13
N GLU A 238 -4.45 16.83 -7.95
CA GLU A 238 -5.78 17.16 -7.44
C GLU A 238 -5.81 18.53 -6.75
N LEU A 239 -4.66 19.01 -6.29
CA LEU A 239 -4.53 20.30 -5.61
C LEU A 239 -4.52 21.44 -6.62
N THR A 240 -5.24 22.52 -6.35
CA THR A 240 -5.12 23.78 -7.10
C THR A 240 -3.99 24.65 -6.54
N ASP A 241 -3.58 25.68 -7.28
CA ASP A 241 -2.64 26.67 -6.75
C ASP A 241 -3.29 27.46 -5.59
N ASP A 242 -4.59 27.75 -5.69
CA ASP A 242 -5.39 28.39 -4.65
C ASP A 242 -5.40 27.56 -3.35
N ASP A 243 -5.60 26.24 -3.43
CA ASP A 243 -5.56 25.35 -2.24
C ASP A 243 -4.21 25.43 -1.52
N LEU A 244 -3.11 25.53 -2.29
CA LEU A 244 -1.76 25.59 -1.75
C LEU A 244 -1.43 26.96 -1.15
N ASP A 245 -2.04 28.02 -1.68
CA ASP A 245 -1.91 29.37 -1.14
C ASP A 245 -2.78 29.56 0.10
N GLU A 246 -4.01 29.03 0.11
CA GLU A 246 -4.85 28.96 1.32
C GLU A 246 -4.16 28.15 2.42
N ALA A 247 -3.55 27.00 2.06
CA ALA A 247 -2.75 26.23 3.01
C ALA A 247 -1.57 27.04 3.57
N SER A 248 -0.93 27.88 2.75
CA SER A 248 0.16 28.76 3.20
C SER A 248 -0.35 29.79 4.20
N VAL A 249 -1.51 30.42 3.93
CA VAL A 249 -2.14 31.38 4.85
C VAL A 249 -2.54 30.71 6.16
N ALA A 250 -3.12 29.52 6.09
CA ALA A 250 -3.55 28.76 7.26
C ALA A 250 -2.37 28.34 8.14
N VAL A 251 -1.22 27.99 7.57
CA VAL A 251 0.01 27.74 8.36
C VAL A 251 0.38 28.99 9.15
N SER A 252 0.47 30.16 8.52
CA SER A 252 0.78 31.42 9.19
C SER A 252 -0.21 31.75 10.32
N TYR A 253 -1.51 31.50 10.11
CA TYR A 253 -2.53 31.67 11.14
C TYR A 253 -2.31 30.75 12.34
N VAL A 254 -1.98 29.48 12.08
CA VAL A 254 -1.72 28.49 13.13
C VAL A 254 -0.45 28.82 13.91
N GLU A 255 0.59 29.30 13.24
CA GLU A 255 1.84 29.73 13.88
C GLU A 255 1.69 30.96 14.77
N ASN A 256 0.87 31.92 14.36
CA ASN A 256 0.49 33.06 15.20
C ASN A 256 -0.19 32.63 16.51
N GLY A 257 -0.79 31.43 16.55
CA GLY A 257 -1.32 30.81 17.76
C GLY A 257 -0.25 30.24 18.71
N GLY A 258 1.02 30.20 18.31
CA GLY A 258 2.15 29.69 19.07
C GLY A 258 2.51 28.22 18.77
N LEU A 259 1.94 27.62 17.73
CA LEU A 259 2.39 26.33 17.20
C LEU A 259 3.60 26.55 16.29
N ARG A 260 4.63 25.71 16.38
CA ARG A 260 5.82 25.76 15.51
C ARG A 260 5.67 24.77 14.38
N LEU A 261 5.53 25.26 13.14
CA LEU A 261 5.19 24.45 11.98
C LEU A 261 6.25 24.48 10.88
N ASP A 262 7.51 24.78 11.21
CA ASP A 262 8.66 24.79 10.27
C ASP A 262 8.72 23.50 9.41
N TRP A 263 8.41 22.36 10.04
CA TRP A 263 8.39 21.06 9.37
C TRP A 263 7.26 20.95 8.33
N LEU A 264 6.11 21.56 8.60
CA LEU A 264 4.94 21.54 7.72
C LEU A 264 5.10 22.54 6.58
N GLU A 265 5.69 23.72 6.84
CA GLU A 265 6.09 24.67 5.81
C GLU A 265 7.04 24.04 4.79
N LYS A 266 8.06 23.32 5.27
CA LYS A 266 8.98 22.58 4.41
C LYS A 266 8.22 21.54 3.55
N LYS A 267 7.24 20.85 4.13
CA LYS A 267 6.42 19.87 3.40
C LYS A 267 5.49 20.53 2.38
N LEU A 268 4.92 21.69 2.70
CA LEU A 268 4.15 22.50 1.77
C LEU A 268 5.00 22.95 0.57
N ALA A 269 6.24 23.40 0.81
CA ALA A 269 7.18 23.72 -0.26
C ALA A 269 7.53 22.48 -1.12
N GLU A 270 7.72 21.31 -0.52
CA GLU A 270 7.92 20.05 -1.24
C GLU A 270 6.72 19.69 -2.14
N VAL A 271 5.48 19.89 -1.65
CA VAL A 271 4.26 19.63 -2.43
C VAL A 271 4.13 20.64 -3.58
N LYS A 272 4.35 21.94 -3.33
CA LYS A 272 4.39 22.99 -4.38
C LYS A 272 5.39 22.63 -5.48
N ALA A 273 6.60 22.18 -5.11
CA ALA A 273 7.61 21.75 -6.06
C ALA A 273 7.20 20.50 -6.86
N LYS A 274 6.58 19.51 -6.20
CA LYS A 274 6.06 18.30 -6.86
C LYS A 274 4.95 18.63 -7.86
N LYS A 275 3.99 19.49 -7.50
CA LYS A 275 2.92 19.94 -8.40
C LYS A 275 3.50 20.55 -9.68
N LYS A 276 4.43 21.50 -9.53
CA LYS A 276 5.12 22.11 -10.69
C LYS A 276 5.82 21.08 -11.58
N LYS A 277 6.46 20.08 -10.97
CA LYS A 277 7.12 18.99 -11.70
C LYS A 277 6.12 18.12 -12.47
N VAL A 278 4.96 17.82 -11.88
CA VAL A 278 3.87 17.07 -12.55
C VAL A 278 3.36 17.85 -13.76
N GLU A 279 3.02 19.12 -13.60
CA GLU A 279 2.52 19.96 -14.71
C GLU A 279 3.53 20.07 -15.85
N THR A 280 4.80 20.33 -15.52
CA THR A 280 5.88 20.38 -16.51
C THR A 280 6.06 19.03 -17.22
N GLY A 281 5.92 17.92 -16.47
CA GLY A 281 5.99 16.57 -17.01
C GLY A 281 4.86 16.26 -17.98
N LYS A 282 3.61 16.60 -17.61
CA LYS A 282 2.43 16.44 -18.48
C LYS A 282 2.58 17.21 -19.79
N ALA A 283 2.99 18.48 -19.72
CA ALA A 283 3.21 19.29 -20.92
C ALA A 283 4.27 18.68 -21.86
N ARG A 284 5.32 18.06 -21.30
CA ARG A 284 6.33 17.34 -22.09
C ARG A 284 5.81 16.05 -22.70
N LEU A 285 5.00 15.28 -21.96
CA LEU A 285 4.39 14.06 -22.46
C LEU A 285 3.45 14.35 -23.63
N GLN A 286 2.58 15.36 -23.49
CA GLN A 286 1.67 15.77 -24.56
C GLN A 286 2.43 16.15 -25.83
N ARG A 287 3.54 16.90 -25.72
CA ARG A 287 4.38 17.22 -26.89
C ARG A 287 4.99 15.97 -27.54
N ALA A 288 5.48 15.03 -26.74
CA ALA A 288 6.04 13.79 -27.26
C ALA A 288 4.97 12.92 -27.95
N GLU A 289 3.75 12.90 -27.41
CA GLU A 289 2.59 12.23 -28.02
C GLU A 289 2.23 12.86 -29.37
N GLU A 290 2.21 14.19 -29.47
CA GLU A 290 1.98 14.90 -30.74
C GLU A 290 3.07 14.60 -31.79
N GLU A 291 4.34 14.51 -31.36
CA GLU A 291 5.44 14.11 -32.25
C GLU A 291 5.32 12.65 -32.71
N LEU A 292 4.94 11.74 -31.81
CA LEU A 292 4.70 10.34 -32.12
C LEU A 292 3.55 10.19 -33.13
N GLN A 293 2.47 10.96 -32.98
CA GLN A 293 1.37 10.97 -33.94
C GLN A 293 1.83 11.42 -35.34
N LYS A 294 2.65 12.47 -35.42
CA LYS A 294 3.24 12.93 -36.70
C LYS A 294 4.13 11.87 -37.35
N LEU A 295 4.93 11.17 -36.56
CA LEU A 295 5.79 10.11 -37.07
C LEU A 295 4.99 8.91 -37.57
N ASN A 296 3.96 8.50 -36.81
CA ASN A 296 3.04 7.44 -37.23
C ASN A 296 2.36 7.77 -38.56
N GLN A 297 1.91 9.03 -38.73
CA GLN A 297 1.33 9.48 -39.99
C GLN A 297 2.32 9.36 -41.16
N LYS A 298 3.58 9.78 -40.96
CA LYS A 298 4.65 9.62 -41.97
C LYS A 298 4.94 8.15 -42.29
N CYS A 299 4.90 7.26 -41.29
CA CYS A 299 5.07 5.82 -41.51
C CYS A 299 3.94 5.24 -42.37
N LEU A 300 2.70 5.70 -42.19
CA LEU A 300 1.56 5.30 -43.03
C LEU A 300 1.75 5.77 -44.47
N GLU A 301 2.16 7.02 -44.67
CA GLU A 301 2.45 7.58 -46.00
C GLU A 301 3.57 6.80 -46.72
N LEU A 302 4.66 6.49 -46.01
CA LEU A 302 5.77 5.73 -46.56
C LEU A 302 5.37 4.28 -46.87
N LYS A 303 4.52 3.67 -46.03
CA LYS A 303 4.00 2.32 -46.28
C LYS A 303 3.15 2.29 -47.56
N ALA A 304 2.24 3.25 -47.73
CA ALA A 304 1.43 3.37 -48.93
C ALA A 304 2.28 3.59 -50.19
N PHE A 305 3.35 4.40 -50.08
CA PHE A 305 4.31 4.58 -51.17
C PHE A 305 5.00 3.26 -51.56
N LEU A 306 5.49 2.49 -50.58
CA LEU A 306 6.12 1.18 -50.83
C LEU A 306 5.16 0.16 -51.45
N GLU A 307 3.91 0.12 -50.97
CA GLU A 307 2.88 -0.78 -51.53
C GLU A 307 2.60 -0.45 -53.00
N LYS A 308 2.53 0.84 -53.35
CA LYS A 308 2.37 1.29 -54.72
C LYS A 308 3.55 0.91 -55.61
N GLU A 309 4.77 1.27 -55.23
CA GLU A 309 5.97 0.95 -56.01
C GLU A 309 6.14 -0.56 -56.21
N ASN A 310 5.81 -1.37 -55.19
CA ASN A 310 5.86 -2.82 -55.31
C ASN A 310 4.82 -3.37 -56.29
N ALA A 311 3.63 -2.77 -56.37
CA ALA A 311 2.62 -3.12 -57.37
C ALA A 311 3.11 -2.76 -58.78
N ASP A 312 3.62 -1.54 -58.97
CA ASP A 312 4.15 -1.06 -60.25
C ASP A 312 5.32 -1.94 -60.75
N VAL A 313 6.25 -2.33 -59.87
CA VAL A 313 7.35 -3.26 -60.19
C VAL A 313 6.83 -4.66 -60.52
N SER A 314 5.80 -5.14 -59.80
CA SER A 314 5.23 -6.46 -60.05
C SER A 314 4.53 -6.53 -61.41
N GLU A 315 3.81 -5.46 -61.79
CA GLU A 315 3.17 -5.34 -63.10
C GLU A 315 4.20 -5.27 -64.24
N ALA A 316 5.27 -4.48 -64.09
CA ALA A 316 6.33 -4.37 -65.08
C ALA A 316 7.15 -5.67 -65.25
N ASN A 317 7.17 -6.53 -64.24
CA ASN A 317 7.90 -7.80 -64.25
C ASN A 317 7.08 -8.99 -64.80
N VAL A 318 5.93 -8.72 -65.43
CA VAL A 318 5.17 -9.74 -66.16
C VAL A 318 5.78 -9.90 -67.56
N PRO A 319 6.32 -11.08 -67.92
CA PRO A 319 6.86 -11.30 -69.26
C PRO A 319 5.73 -11.27 -70.29
N LEU A 320 6.02 -10.74 -71.48
CA LEU A 320 5.09 -10.77 -72.62
C LEU A 320 4.73 -12.22 -72.97
N SER A 321 3.46 -12.48 -73.26
CA SER A 321 3.03 -13.77 -73.78
C SER A 321 3.43 -13.93 -75.25
N PHE A 322 3.35 -15.15 -75.78
CA PHE A 322 3.63 -15.39 -77.20
C PHE A 322 2.69 -14.58 -78.10
N GLU A 323 1.41 -14.48 -77.74
CA GLU A 323 0.40 -13.66 -78.43
C GLU A 323 0.64 -12.14 -78.32
N ASP A 324 1.31 -11.66 -77.27
CA ASP A 324 1.66 -10.24 -77.16
C ASP A 324 2.84 -9.84 -78.06
N VAL A 325 3.65 -10.82 -78.48
CA VAL A 325 4.89 -10.61 -79.26
C VAL A 325 4.70 -10.80 -80.76
N VAL A 326 3.75 -11.64 -81.18
CA VAL A 326 3.56 -12.08 -82.57
C VAL A 326 2.29 -11.50 -83.17
#